data_AF-A0A3D2SND0-F1
#
_entry.id   AF-A0A3D2SND0-F1
#
_cell.length_a   1.000
_cell.length_b   1.000
_cell.length_c   1.000
_cell.angle_alpha   90.00
_cell.angle_beta   90.00
_cell.angle_gamma   90.00
#
_symmetry.space_group_name_H-M   'P 1'
#
loop_
_entity.id
_entity.type
_entity.pdbx_description
1 polymer ?
#
loop_
_entity_poly.entity_id
_entity_poly.type
_entity_poly.pdbx_seq_one_letter_code
_entity_poly.pdbx_strand_id
1 'polypeptide(L)'
;EVKQAFSVLPQEQIAAKQDWQNMSKLWKEQLDNKILTLLQLRQQLDWCIGCGCLSMDQCPLRNPDDYLAQESSGAHFQQVLLALDRLDQTET
;
A
#
# COMPACT_ATOMS: atom_id res chain seq x y z
N GLU A 1 -7.05 -4.71 6.37
CA GLU A 1 -7.54 -3.34 6.67
C GLU A 1 -8.86 -3.34 7.43
N VAL A 2 -9.97 -3.85 6.89
CA VAL A 2 -11.28 -3.84 7.57
C VAL A 2 -11.26 -4.54 8.95
N LYS A 3 -10.66 -5.73 9.03
CA LYS A 3 -10.50 -6.47 10.31
C LYS A 3 -9.75 -5.65 11.37
N GLN A 4 -8.76 -4.87 10.94
CA GLN A 4 -7.92 -4.06 11.82
C GLN A 4 -8.61 -2.74 12.21
N ALA A 5 -9.46 -2.20 11.35
CA ALA A 5 -10.35 -1.10 11.72
C ALA A 5 -11.38 -1.55 12.77
N PHE A 6 -11.92 -2.78 12.66
CA PHE A 6 -12.93 -3.29 13.58
C PHE A 6 -12.36 -3.77 14.92
N SER A 7 -11.05 -3.91 15.07
CA SER A 7 -10.45 -4.40 16.31
C SER A 7 -10.57 -3.44 17.49
N VAL A 8 -10.96 -2.18 17.25
CA VAL A 8 -11.20 -1.17 18.30
C VAL A 8 -12.64 -1.21 18.82
N LEU A 9 -13.53 -1.97 18.17
CA LEU A 9 -14.89 -2.16 18.63
C LEU A 9 -14.94 -3.30 19.66
N PRO A 10 -15.86 -3.23 20.65
CA PRO A 10 -16.06 -4.32 21.60
C PRO A 10 -16.50 -5.61 20.89
N GLN A 11 -15.89 -6.74 21.26
CA GLN A 11 -16.14 -8.03 20.59
C GLN A 11 -17.42 -8.73 21.07
N GLU A 12 -17.77 -8.57 22.35
CA GLU A 12 -18.86 -9.33 22.99
C GLU A 12 -20.03 -8.43 23.44
N GLN A 13 -20.03 -7.16 23.02
CA GLN A 13 -21.04 -6.18 23.40
C GLN A 13 -21.45 -5.34 22.20
N ILE A 14 -22.64 -4.75 22.27
CA ILE A 14 -23.14 -3.83 21.24
C ILE A 14 -22.33 -2.54 21.32
N ALA A 15 -21.64 -2.19 20.23
CA ALA A 15 -20.84 -0.97 20.14
C ALA A 15 -21.72 0.28 20.34
N ALA A 16 -21.29 1.15 21.25
CA ALA A 16 -21.93 2.42 21.50
C ALA A 16 -21.49 3.47 20.46
N LYS A 17 -22.19 4.61 20.41
CA LYS A 17 -21.87 5.73 19.51
C LYS A 17 -20.42 6.19 19.63
N GLN A 18 -19.86 6.18 20.84
CA GLN A 18 -18.48 6.61 21.09
C GLN A 18 -17.46 5.65 20.45
N ASP A 19 -17.73 4.33 20.48
CA ASP A 19 -16.86 3.32 19.87
C ASP A 19 -16.82 3.51 18.35
N TRP A 20 -17.98 3.75 17.74
CA TRP A 20 -18.07 4.09 16.32
C TRP A 20 -17.30 5.37 15.97
N GLN A 21 -17.41 6.41 16.79
CA GLN A 21 -16.66 7.66 16.58
C GLN A 21 -15.14 7.44 16.65
N ASN A 22 -14.67 6.64 17.60
CA ASN A 22 -13.25 6.30 17.75
C ASN A 22 -12.75 5.48 16.55
N MET A 23 -13.52 4.49 16.12
CA MET A 23 -13.23 3.67 14.94
C MET A 23 -13.16 4.51 13.66
N SER A 24 -14.18 5.36 13.43
CA SER A 24 -14.23 6.24 12.26
C SER A 24 -13.08 7.24 12.22
N LYS A 25 -12.65 7.76 13.37
CA LYS A 25 -11.50 8.68 13.45
C LYS A 25 -10.21 7.99 13.00
N LEU A 26 -9.91 6.82 13.55
CA LEU A 26 -8.71 6.04 13.19
C LEU A 26 -8.71 5.71 11.68
N TRP A 27 -9.87 5.31 11.16
CA TRP A 27 -9.96 4.94 9.75
C TRP A 27 -9.84 6.15 8.82
N LYS A 28 -10.42 7.28 9.23
CA LYS A 28 -10.24 8.56 8.53
C LYS A 28 -8.77 8.94 8.46
N GLU A 29 -8.02 8.82 9.54
CA GLU A 29 -6.57 9.11 9.55
C GLU A 29 -5.80 8.20 8.58
N GLN A 30 -6.13 6.91 8.52
CA GLN A 30 -5.54 5.98 7.54
C GLN A 30 -5.85 6.36 6.09
N LEU A 31 -7.10 6.76 5.81
CA LEU A 31 -7.51 7.23 4.48
C LEU A 31 -6.80 8.52 4.10
N ASP A 32 -6.73 9.48 5.01
CA ASP A 32 -6.06 10.77 4.79
C ASP A 32 -4.57 10.54 4.49
N ASN A 33 -3.90 9.60 5.20
CA ASN A 33 -2.52 9.20 4.88
C ASN A 33 -2.38 8.61 3.48
N LYS A 34 -3.29 7.71 3.06
CA LYS A 34 -3.27 7.16 1.70
C LYS A 34 -3.45 8.25 0.63
N ILE A 35 -4.36 9.19 0.86
CA ILE A 35 -4.58 10.33 -0.04
C ILE A 35 -3.31 11.16 -0.17
N LEU A 36 -2.64 11.49 0.95
CA LEU A 36 -1.40 12.24 0.94
C LEU A 36 -0.30 11.52 0.14
N THR A 37 -0.12 10.22 0.34
CA THR A 37 0.83 9.41 -0.42
C THR A 37 0.52 9.44 -1.92
N LEU A 38 -0.75 9.30 -2.30
CA LEU A 38 -1.16 9.34 -3.71
C LEU A 38 -0.97 10.73 -4.33
N LEU A 39 -1.23 11.80 -3.58
CA LEU A 39 -0.98 13.18 -4.02
C LEU A 39 0.52 13.45 -4.20
N GLN A 40 1.36 12.92 -3.33
CA GLN A 40 2.82 13.00 -3.47
C GLN A 40 3.29 12.23 -4.71
N LEU A 41 2.81 11.01 -4.89
CA LEU A 41 3.13 10.19 -6.07
C LEU A 41 2.71 10.89 -7.36
N ARG A 42 1.53 11.51 -7.39
CA ARG A 42 1.07 12.31 -8.53
C ARG A 42 2.04 13.45 -8.85
N GLN A 43 2.46 14.22 -7.85
CA GLN A 43 3.41 15.32 -8.07
C GLN A 43 4.76 14.81 -8.61
N GLN A 44 5.25 13.68 -8.10
CA GLN A 44 6.47 13.04 -8.58
C GLN A 44 6.32 12.57 -10.03
N LEU A 45 5.16 11.99 -10.39
CA LEU A 45 4.84 11.60 -11.77
C LEU A 45 4.79 12.82 -12.71
N ASP A 46 4.12 13.89 -12.32
CA ASP A 46 4.02 15.12 -13.11
C ASP A 46 5.43 15.70 -13.38
N TRP A 47 6.30 15.70 -12.38
CA TRP A 47 7.69 16.11 -12.53
C TRP A 47 8.49 15.18 -13.47
N CYS A 48 8.36 13.86 -13.31
CA CYS A 48 9.06 12.89 -14.14
C CYS A 48 8.64 12.96 -15.62
N ILE A 49 7.34 13.11 -15.88
CA ILE A 49 6.79 13.28 -17.23
C ILE A 49 7.27 14.62 -17.82
N GLY A 50 7.22 15.70 -17.04
CA GLY A 50 7.66 17.03 -17.47
C GLY A 50 9.16 17.15 -17.72
N CYS A 51 10.00 16.44 -16.96
CA CYS A 51 11.44 16.34 -17.22
C CYS A 51 11.72 15.55 -18.52
N GLY A 52 10.90 14.53 -18.82
CA GLY A 52 11.07 13.65 -19.98
C GLY A 52 12.39 12.86 -19.99
N CYS A 53 13.21 13.02 -18.96
CA CYS A 53 14.61 12.65 -18.96
C CYS A 53 14.84 11.18 -18.60
N LEU A 54 13.89 10.53 -17.89
CA LEU A 54 14.06 9.20 -17.27
C LEU A 54 15.46 9.04 -16.63
N SER A 55 16.00 10.14 -16.11
CA SER A 55 17.37 10.19 -15.61
C SER A 55 17.45 9.30 -14.38
N MET A 56 18.40 8.36 -14.41
CA MET A 56 18.67 7.46 -13.28
C MET A 56 19.15 8.22 -12.04
N ASP A 57 19.69 9.42 -12.22
CA ASP A 57 20.28 10.24 -11.16
C ASP A 57 19.27 11.23 -10.55
N GLN A 58 18.24 11.62 -11.30
CA GLN A 58 17.34 12.72 -10.91
C GLN A 58 15.88 12.28 -10.68
N CYS A 59 15.48 11.07 -11.08
CA CYS A 59 14.10 10.62 -11.00
C CYS A 59 13.68 10.21 -9.57
N PRO A 60 12.80 10.97 -8.88
CA PRO A 60 12.35 10.64 -7.52
C PRO A 60 11.45 9.39 -7.46
N LEU A 61 10.96 8.89 -8.60
CA LEU A 61 10.18 7.64 -8.67
C LEU A 61 11.05 6.38 -8.68
N ARG A 62 12.37 6.54 -8.73
CA ARG A 62 13.28 5.41 -8.70
C ARG A 62 13.26 4.78 -7.30
N ASN A 63 13.49 3.47 -7.23
CA ASN A 63 13.77 2.76 -5.99
C ASN A 63 15.30 2.69 -5.81
N PRO A 64 15.96 3.70 -5.22
CA PRO A 64 17.42 3.76 -5.15
C PRO A 64 18.03 2.65 -4.29
N ASP A 65 17.28 2.17 -3.30
CA ASP A 65 17.71 1.17 -2.33
C ASP A 65 17.13 -0.22 -2.67
N ASP A 66 17.04 -0.55 -3.96
CA ASP A 66 16.61 -1.87 -4.39
C ASP A 66 17.67 -2.93 -4.06
N TYR A 67 17.54 -3.52 -2.86
CA TYR A 67 18.44 -4.57 -2.37
C TYR A 67 18.45 -5.81 -3.25
N LEU A 68 17.31 -6.13 -3.87
CA LEU A 68 17.18 -7.34 -4.69
C LEU A 68 17.75 -7.14 -6.10
N ALA A 69 18.00 -5.90 -6.53
CA ALA A 69 18.63 -5.60 -7.83
C ALA A 69 20.00 -6.28 -8.00
N GLN A 70 20.68 -6.64 -6.90
CA GLN A 70 21.93 -7.40 -6.95
C GLN A 70 21.74 -8.87 -7.36
N GLU A 71 20.59 -9.46 -7.06
CA GLU A 71 20.32 -10.88 -7.33
C GLU A 71 19.90 -11.11 -8.78
N SER A 72 19.02 -10.28 -9.34
CA SER A 72 18.59 -10.32 -10.73
C SER A 72 17.76 -9.09 -11.10
N SER A 73 17.61 -8.82 -12.40
CA SER A 73 16.63 -7.86 -12.87
C SER A 73 15.22 -8.47 -12.91
N GLY A 74 14.20 -7.72 -12.47
CA GLY A 74 12.80 -8.08 -12.68
C GLY A 74 12.11 -8.63 -11.43
N ALA A 75 11.09 -9.48 -11.62
CA ALA A 75 10.24 -9.93 -10.52
C ALA A 75 10.85 -11.13 -9.76
N HIS A 76 11.38 -10.88 -8.56
CA HIS A 76 12.03 -11.90 -7.73
C HIS A 76 11.08 -12.99 -7.21
N PHE A 77 9.80 -12.67 -7.01
CA PHE A 77 8.83 -13.57 -6.36
C PHE A 77 7.76 -14.13 -7.30
N GLN A 78 7.92 -13.97 -8.62
CA GLN A 78 6.86 -14.32 -9.58
C GLN A 78 6.45 -15.79 -9.50
N GLN A 79 7.41 -16.71 -9.33
CA GLN A 79 7.12 -18.13 -9.20
C GLN A 79 6.36 -18.46 -7.91
N VAL A 80 6.73 -17.80 -6.81
CA VAL A 80 6.07 -17.97 -5.50
C VAL A 80 4.65 -17.45 -5.55
N LEU A 81 4.43 -16.24 -6.10
CA LEU A 81 3.10 -15.66 -6.27
C LEU A 81 2.18 -16.57 -7.10
N LEU A 82 2.69 -17.08 -8.23
CA LEU A 82 1.93 -18.03 -9.07
C LEU A 82 1.63 -19.36 -8.38
N ALA A 83 2.44 -19.77 -7.40
CA ALA A 83 2.17 -20.96 -6.61
C ALA A 83 1.09 -20.69 -5.55
N LEU A 84 1.15 -19.54 -4.87
CA LEU A 84 0.15 -19.12 -3.88
C LEU A 84 -1.24 -18.95 -4.50
N ASP A 85 -1.34 -18.27 -5.65
CA ASP A 85 -2.61 -18.09 -6.36
C ASP A 85 -3.27 -19.43 -6.73
N ARG A 86 -2.46 -20.45 -7.06
CA ARG A 86 -2.96 -21.80 -7.35
C ARG A 86 -3.48 -22.51 -6.12
N LEU A 87 -2.88 -22.27 -4.94
CA LEU A 87 -3.32 -22.87 -3.68
C LEU A 87 -4.67 -22.27 -3.24
N ASP A 88 -4.82 -20.94 -3.32
CA ASP A 88 -6.08 -20.27 -2.99
C ASP A 88 -7.24 -20.73 -3.89
N GLN A 89 -6.96 -21.00 -5.16
CA GLN A 89 -7.98 -21.51 -6.11
C GLN A 89 -8.38 -22.97 -5.88
N THR A 90 -7.57 -23.75 -5.16
CA THR A 90 -7.92 -25.14 -4.82
C THR A 90 -8.74 -25.27 -3.53
N GLU A 91 -8.86 -24.20 -2.74
CA GLU A 91 -9.63 -24.17 -1.50
C GLU A 91 -11.04 -23.57 -1.66
N THR A 92 -11.45 -23.18 -2.88
CA THR A 92 -12.80 -22.67 -3.21
C THR A 92 -13.60 -23.70 -3.99
#